data_AF-A0A355CCK9-F1
#
_entry.id   AF-A0A355CCK9-F1
#
_cell.length_a   1.000
_cell.length_b   1.000
_cell.length_c   1.000
_cell.angle_alpha   90.00
_cell.angle_beta   90.00
_cell.angle_gamma   90.00
#
_symmetry.space_group_name_H-M   'P 1'
#
loop_
_entity.id
_entity.type
_entity.pdbx_description
1 polymer ?
#
loop_
_entity_poly.entity_id
_entity_poly.type
_entity_poly.pdbx_seq_one_letter_code
_entity_poly.pdbx_strand_id
1 'polypeptide(L)'
;AMFEIDAQTRAASKPGKDGTVTYSVSKQMDAFENFVAVQSDAALRQVAGQYAYDNNVVSDAAITLRSGGDEVNVDLLNELNNRLEMAGIEIVEARINYLAYAPEIAAVMLRRQQAEAIISAREKIVEGAVSMVKMALERIEDENIIEMDSDKKAAMVSNLLVVLCADESAQPVLNTGTLYQ
;
A
#
# COMPACT_ATOMS: atom_id res chain seq x y z
N ALA A 1 33.80 13.41 -16.28
CA ALA A 1 33.54 12.50 -17.40
C ALA A 1 33.23 13.34 -18.63
N MET A 2 33.84 13.06 -19.77
CA MET A 2 33.64 13.82 -21.01
C MET A 2 32.29 13.40 -21.62
N PHE A 3 31.39 14.36 -21.83
CA PHE A 3 30.13 14.13 -22.54
C PHE A 3 30.44 13.85 -24.02
N GLU A 4 30.38 12.60 -24.44
CA GLU A 4 30.42 12.24 -25.86
C GLU A 4 29.02 12.42 -26.45
N ILE A 5 28.87 13.48 -27.25
CA ILE A 5 27.66 13.75 -28.03
C ILE A 5 27.55 12.68 -29.11
N ASP A 6 26.45 11.94 -29.06
CA ASP A 6 26.18 10.75 -29.86
C ASP A 6 26.23 11.01 -31.38
N ALA A 7 26.62 9.99 -32.16
CA ALA A 7 26.90 10.09 -33.60
C ALA A 7 25.66 10.49 -34.44
N GLN A 8 24.46 10.30 -33.91
CA GLN A 8 23.21 10.71 -34.55
C GLN A 8 23.04 12.24 -34.61
N THR A 9 23.60 13.00 -33.65
CA THR A 9 23.58 14.47 -33.69
C THR A 9 24.48 15.03 -34.79
N ARG A 10 25.57 14.31 -35.14
CA ARG A 10 26.48 14.68 -36.24
C ARG A 10 25.84 14.56 -37.63
N ALA A 11 25.02 13.52 -37.85
CA ALA A 11 24.46 13.21 -39.17
C ALA A 11 23.42 14.24 -39.67
N ALA A 12 22.81 15.03 -38.77
CA ALA A 12 21.82 16.03 -39.13
C ALA A 12 22.39 17.45 -39.37
N SER A 13 23.72 17.60 -39.45
CA SER A 13 24.36 18.88 -39.75
C SER A 13 24.52 19.06 -41.27
N LYS A 14 23.78 20.01 -41.86
CA LYS A 14 24.12 20.47 -43.23
C LYS A 14 25.46 21.21 -43.13
N PRO A 15 26.46 20.87 -43.95
CA PRO A 15 27.72 21.59 -43.94
C PRO A 15 27.47 23.03 -44.40
N GLY A 16 27.75 23.99 -43.51
CA GLY A 16 27.92 25.39 -43.91
C GLY A 16 29.08 25.51 -44.88
N LYS A 17 29.05 26.54 -45.73
CA LYS A 17 29.98 26.77 -46.85
C LYS A 17 31.47 26.90 -46.45
N ASP A 18 31.81 26.83 -45.17
CA ASP A 18 33.17 27.03 -44.61
C ASP A 18 33.61 25.95 -43.59
N GLY A 19 33.01 24.75 -43.59
CA GLY A 19 33.50 23.62 -42.79
C GLY A 19 33.36 23.76 -41.27
N THR A 20 32.86 24.88 -40.76
CA THR A 20 32.43 25.05 -39.37
C THR A 20 31.04 24.41 -39.18
N VAL A 21 30.97 23.39 -38.33
CA VAL A 21 29.70 22.81 -37.85
C VAL A 21 29.01 23.85 -36.96
N THR A 22 28.04 24.58 -37.51
CA THR A 22 27.21 25.49 -36.72
C THR A 22 26.22 24.65 -35.91
N TYR A 23 26.53 24.38 -34.65
CA TYR A 23 25.54 23.88 -33.70
C TYR A 23 24.52 24.99 -33.48
N SER A 24 23.29 24.80 -33.96
CA SER A 24 22.22 25.74 -33.65
C SER A 24 21.88 25.60 -32.17
N VAL A 25 21.75 26.73 -31.48
CA VAL A 25 21.35 26.81 -30.06
C VAL A 25 20.10 25.96 -29.81
N SER A 26 19.17 25.91 -30.77
CA SER A 26 17.97 25.06 -30.71
C SER A 26 18.28 23.58 -30.50
N LYS A 27 19.25 22.99 -31.24
CA LYS A 27 19.58 21.57 -31.11
C LYS A 27 20.26 21.24 -29.78
N GLN A 28 20.96 22.21 -29.20
CA GLN A 28 21.53 22.05 -27.88
C GLN A 28 20.42 22.06 -26.82
N MET A 29 19.45 22.98 -26.94
CA MET A 29 18.29 23.00 -26.03
C MET A 29 17.48 21.70 -26.10
N ASP A 30 17.23 21.18 -27.32
CA ASP A 30 16.54 19.89 -27.49
C ASP A 30 17.30 18.74 -26.80
N ALA A 31 18.63 18.73 -26.87
CA ALA A 31 19.44 17.70 -26.21
C ALA A 31 19.37 17.79 -24.68
N PHE A 32 19.34 19.02 -24.14
CA PHE A 32 19.17 19.25 -22.70
C PHE A 32 17.78 18.83 -22.20
N GLU A 33 16.72 19.18 -22.92
CA GLU A 33 15.36 18.77 -22.56
C GLU A 33 15.22 17.24 -22.56
N ASN A 34 15.75 16.58 -23.59
CA ASN A 34 15.75 15.12 -23.66
C ASN A 34 16.57 14.49 -22.53
N PHE A 35 17.73 15.05 -22.21
CA PHE A 35 18.55 14.57 -21.10
C PHE A 35 17.80 14.67 -19.77
N VAL A 36 17.19 15.83 -19.48
CA VAL A 36 16.39 16.04 -18.28
C VAL A 36 15.22 15.08 -18.20
N ALA A 37 14.49 14.88 -19.31
CA ALA A 37 13.36 13.95 -19.35
C ALA A 37 13.78 12.51 -19.04
N VAL A 38 14.86 12.03 -19.66
CA VAL A 38 15.37 10.66 -19.44
C VAL A 38 15.88 10.46 -18.02
N GLN A 39 16.64 11.42 -17.48
CA GLN A 39 17.12 11.33 -16.10
C GLN A 39 15.97 11.42 -15.08
N SER A 40 14.97 12.25 -15.36
CA SER A 40 13.81 12.39 -14.48
C SER A 40 12.96 11.13 -14.43
N ASP A 41 12.75 10.48 -15.57
CA ASP A 41 12.02 9.20 -15.66
C ASP A 41 12.80 8.07 -14.94
N ALA A 42 14.12 8.05 -15.07
CA ALA A 42 14.98 7.10 -14.36
C ALA A 42 14.94 7.32 -12.83
N ALA A 43 15.05 8.58 -12.38
CA ALA A 43 14.93 8.95 -10.97
C ALA A 43 13.57 8.55 -10.38
N LEU A 44 12.49 8.89 -11.10
CA LEU A 44 11.13 8.57 -10.69
C LEU A 44 10.92 7.06 -10.54
N ARG A 45 11.39 6.24 -11.49
CA ARG A 45 11.29 4.78 -11.38
C ARG A 45 12.07 4.20 -10.21
N GLN A 46 13.25 4.75 -9.93
CA GLN A 46 14.07 4.29 -8.82
C GLN A 46 13.38 4.57 -7.48
N VAL A 47 12.90 5.80 -7.27
CA VAL A 47 12.19 6.18 -6.05
C VAL A 47 10.87 5.39 -5.94
N ALA A 48 10.07 5.33 -7.01
CA ALA A 48 8.83 4.56 -7.01
C ALA A 48 9.05 3.05 -6.76
N GLY A 49 10.22 2.50 -7.07
CA GLY A 49 10.57 1.10 -6.80
C GLY A 49 10.98 0.82 -5.36
N GLN A 50 11.37 1.84 -4.59
CA GLN A 50 11.78 1.69 -3.19
C GLN A 50 10.59 1.69 -2.21
N TYR A 51 9.49 2.32 -2.62
CA TYR A 51 8.31 2.51 -1.79
C TYR A 51 7.15 1.63 -2.24
N ALA A 52 6.46 1.02 -1.27
CA ALA A 52 5.20 0.33 -1.55
C ALA A 52 4.11 1.34 -1.97
N TYR A 53 3.17 0.91 -2.81
CA TYR A 53 2.06 1.78 -3.24
C TYR A 53 1.15 2.18 -2.06
N ASP A 54 0.75 1.23 -1.21
CA ASP A 54 -0.11 1.43 -0.04
C ASP A 54 0.18 0.36 1.04
N ASN A 55 -0.16 0.63 2.29
CA ASN A 55 0.00 -0.27 3.45
C ASN A 55 -1.10 -1.33 3.40
N ASN A 56 -0.79 -2.49 2.81
CA ASN A 56 -1.79 -3.55 2.62
C ASN A 56 -1.56 -4.80 3.50
N VAL A 57 -0.58 -4.79 4.39
CA VAL A 57 -0.21 -5.99 5.15
C VAL A 57 0.52 -5.64 6.48
N VAL A 58 -0.17 -5.13 7.51
CA VAL A 58 0.31 -5.31 8.91
C VAL A 58 1.43 -4.36 9.41
N SER A 59 1.86 -3.35 8.66
CA SER A 59 2.79 -2.31 9.19
C SER A 59 2.27 -0.91 8.89
N ASP A 60 1.49 -0.35 9.82
CA ASP A 60 1.05 1.06 9.80
C ASP A 60 2.22 2.06 9.80
N ALA A 61 3.45 1.59 10.05
CA ALA A 61 4.64 2.42 10.23
C ALA A 61 5.52 2.57 8.97
N ALA A 62 5.19 1.92 7.84
CA ALA A 62 6.00 2.04 6.63
C ALA A 62 5.52 3.22 5.76
N ILE A 63 6.47 4.03 5.30
CA ILE A 63 6.22 5.13 4.34
C ILE A 63 5.82 4.50 3.00
N THR A 64 4.71 4.99 2.43
CA THR A 64 4.22 4.52 1.13
C THR A 64 4.16 5.67 0.14
N LEU A 65 4.08 5.36 -1.15
CA LEU A 65 3.87 6.38 -2.18
C LEU A 65 2.55 7.15 -1.98
N ARG A 66 1.55 6.52 -1.36
CA ARG A 66 0.23 7.13 -1.13
C ARG A 66 0.15 7.98 0.13
N SER A 67 0.80 7.58 1.23
CA SER A 67 0.74 8.27 2.54
C SER A 67 1.98 9.10 2.86
N GLY A 68 3.14 8.78 2.26
CA GLY A 68 4.45 9.35 2.54
C GLY A 68 4.85 10.51 1.63
N GLY A 69 3.89 11.35 1.21
CA GLY A 69 4.11 12.33 0.14
C GLY A 69 5.31 13.26 0.35
N ASP A 70 5.49 13.80 1.56
CA ASP A 70 6.57 14.78 1.81
C ASP A 70 7.97 14.14 1.79
N GLU A 71 8.14 12.98 2.42
CA GLU A 71 9.43 12.28 2.47
C GLU A 71 9.82 11.71 1.10
N VAL A 72 8.86 11.11 0.39
CA VAL A 72 9.07 10.62 -0.98
C VAL A 72 9.41 11.78 -1.94
N ASN A 73 8.82 12.96 -1.76
CA ASN A 73 9.15 14.14 -2.56
C ASN A 73 10.57 14.64 -2.29
N VAL A 74 11.03 14.60 -1.04
CA VAL A 74 12.42 14.96 -0.67
C VAL A 74 13.40 13.98 -1.30
N ASP A 75 13.12 12.68 -1.24
CA ASP A 75 13.96 11.67 -1.87
C ASP A 75 13.98 11.80 -3.39
N LEU A 76 12.83 12.08 -4.00
CA LEU A 76 12.73 12.37 -5.43
C LEU A 76 13.56 13.60 -5.80
N LEU A 77 13.48 14.67 -5.01
CA LEU A 77 14.26 15.88 -5.22
C LEU A 77 15.78 15.61 -5.15
N ASN A 78 16.20 14.84 -4.14
CA ASN A 78 17.61 14.47 -3.95
C ASN A 78 18.12 13.61 -5.10
N GLU A 79 17.36 12.57 -5.50
CA GLU A 79 17.73 11.68 -6.60
C GLU A 79 17.81 12.43 -7.93
N LEU A 80 16.87 13.34 -8.18
CA LEU A 80 16.86 14.18 -9.38
C LEU A 80 18.07 15.13 -9.43
N ASN A 81 18.37 15.82 -8.31
CA ASN A 81 19.53 16.70 -8.23
C ASN A 81 20.84 15.92 -8.42
N ASN A 82 21.00 14.76 -7.78
CA ASN A 82 22.19 13.91 -7.94
C ASN A 82 22.45 13.52 -9.40
N ARG A 83 21.39 13.28 -10.18
CA ARG A 83 21.50 12.90 -11.60
C ARG A 83 21.74 14.09 -12.52
N LEU A 84 21.18 15.25 -12.19
CA LEU A 84 21.20 16.44 -13.03
C LEU A 84 22.33 17.42 -12.70
N GLU A 85 23.03 17.20 -11.58
CA GLU A 85 24.23 17.95 -11.19
C GLU A 85 25.29 17.94 -12.30
N MET A 86 25.47 16.81 -13.00
CA MET A 86 26.42 16.71 -14.11
C MET A 86 26.11 17.63 -15.29
N ALA A 87 24.85 18.05 -15.43
CA ALA A 87 24.39 19.00 -16.44
C ALA A 87 24.38 20.44 -15.93
N GLY A 88 24.74 20.67 -14.66
CA GLY A 88 24.69 21.99 -14.03
C GLY A 88 23.25 22.48 -13.79
N ILE A 89 22.29 21.56 -13.67
CA ILE A 89 20.87 21.87 -13.44
C ILE A 89 20.54 21.59 -11.97
N GLU A 90 20.00 22.59 -11.30
CA GLU A 90 19.47 22.48 -9.94
C GLU A 90 17.94 22.44 -9.99
N ILE A 91 17.37 21.44 -9.34
CA ILE A 91 15.92 21.33 -9.16
C ILE A 91 15.55 21.86 -7.79
N VAL A 92 14.66 22.85 -7.79
CA VAL A 92 14.15 23.51 -6.59
C VAL A 92 13.03 22.71 -5.93
N GLU A 93 12.23 22.00 -6.72
CA GLU A 93 11.07 21.24 -6.23
C GLU A 93 10.72 20.08 -7.16
N ALA A 94 10.32 18.95 -6.58
CA ALA A 94 9.81 17.78 -7.29
C ALA A 94 8.62 17.19 -6.51
N ARG A 95 7.52 16.88 -7.21
CA ARG A 95 6.31 16.29 -6.62
C ARG A 95 5.66 15.26 -7.52
N ILE A 96 5.14 14.19 -6.93
CA ILE A 96 4.26 13.25 -7.61
C ILE A 96 2.84 13.86 -7.66
N ASN A 97 2.35 14.16 -8.86
CA ASN A 97 1.05 14.82 -9.05
C ASN A 97 -0.12 13.82 -9.01
N TYR A 98 0.00 12.70 -9.73
CA TYR A 98 -1.06 11.71 -9.83
C TYR A 98 -0.53 10.30 -9.54
N LEU A 99 -1.11 9.67 -8.53
CA LEU A 99 -0.84 8.30 -8.15
C LEU A 99 -2.16 7.55 -8.03
N ALA A 100 -2.40 6.61 -8.95
CA ALA A 100 -3.57 5.76 -8.93
C ALA A 100 -3.25 4.37 -9.45
N TYR A 101 -4.05 3.38 -9.02
CA TYR A 101 -4.07 2.08 -9.67
C TYR A 101 -4.52 2.22 -11.13
N ALA A 102 -3.91 1.43 -12.00
CA ALA A 102 -4.38 1.28 -13.37
C ALA A 102 -5.80 0.69 -13.39
N PRO A 103 -6.64 1.04 -14.38
CA PRO A 103 -8.03 0.55 -14.47
C PRO A 103 -8.16 -0.97 -14.39
N GLU A 104 -7.18 -1.71 -14.93
CA GLU A 104 -7.13 -3.16 -14.96
C GLU A 104 -7.00 -3.79 -13.56
N ILE A 105 -6.36 -3.08 -12.63
CA ILE A 105 -6.04 -3.58 -11.29
C ILE A 105 -6.95 -2.96 -10.22
N ALA A 106 -7.54 -1.79 -10.48
CA ALA A 106 -8.40 -1.08 -9.53
C ALA A 106 -9.56 -1.95 -9.00
N ALA A 107 -10.25 -2.69 -9.87
CA ALA A 107 -11.37 -3.55 -9.47
C ALA A 107 -10.95 -4.76 -8.61
N VAL A 108 -9.73 -5.26 -8.79
CA VAL A 108 -9.17 -6.35 -7.97
C VAL A 108 -8.74 -5.80 -6.62
N MET A 109 -8.09 -4.64 -6.60
CA MET A 109 -7.63 -4.00 -5.37
C MET A 109 -8.79 -3.59 -4.47
N LEU A 110 -9.87 -3.04 -5.03
CA LEU A 110 -11.06 -2.71 -4.26
C LEU A 110 -11.66 -3.95 -3.58
N ARG A 111 -11.77 -5.07 -4.32
CA ARG A 111 -12.25 -6.34 -3.75
C ARG A 111 -11.34 -6.84 -2.63
N ARG A 112 -10.01 -6.69 -2.77
CA ARG A 112 -9.06 -7.05 -1.73
C ARG A 112 -9.24 -6.19 -0.47
N GLN A 113 -9.36 -4.88 -0.62
CA GLN A 113 -9.59 -3.95 0.49
C GLN A 113 -10.91 -4.25 1.22
N GLN A 114 -11.97 -4.57 0.48
CA GLN A 114 -13.23 -4.98 1.08
C GLN A 114 -13.09 -6.31 1.86
N ALA A 115 -12.42 -7.30 1.28
CA ALA A 115 -12.17 -8.56 1.96
C ALA A 115 -11.35 -8.37 3.24
N GLU A 116 -10.29 -7.55 3.19
CA GLU A 116 -9.44 -7.23 4.34
C GLU A 116 -10.22 -6.48 5.43
N ALA A 117 -11.04 -5.51 5.06
CA ALA A 117 -11.92 -4.81 6.00
C ALA A 117 -12.92 -5.76 6.67
N ILE A 118 -13.49 -6.71 5.91
CA ILE A 118 -14.39 -7.74 6.45
C ILE A 118 -13.64 -8.65 7.42
N ILE A 119 -12.44 -9.11 7.07
CA ILE A 119 -11.62 -9.97 7.93
C ILE A 119 -11.25 -9.24 9.22
N SER A 120 -10.75 -8.00 9.13
CA SER A 120 -10.39 -7.19 10.30
C SER A 120 -11.60 -6.94 11.22
N ALA A 121 -12.78 -6.69 10.65
CA ALA A 121 -14.01 -6.59 11.41
C ALA A 121 -14.36 -7.91 12.12
N ARG A 122 -14.25 -9.04 11.43
CA ARG A 122 -14.50 -10.38 12.01
C ARG A 122 -13.50 -10.73 13.11
N GLU A 123 -12.23 -10.39 12.95
CA GLU A 123 -11.22 -10.58 14.00
C GLU A 123 -11.58 -9.83 15.28
N LYS A 124 -11.99 -8.56 15.17
CA LYS A 124 -12.45 -7.77 16.33
C LYS A 124 -13.71 -8.35 16.98
N ILE A 125 -14.65 -8.87 16.19
CA ILE A 125 -15.84 -9.55 16.72
C ILE A 125 -15.44 -10.80 17.51
N VAL A 126 -14.54 -11.62 16.96
CA VAL A 126 -14.08 -12.85 17.61
C VAL A 126 -13.31 -12.54 18.90
N GLU A 127 -12.43 -11.53 18.90
CA GLU A 127 -11.71 -11.09 20.09
C GLU A 127 -12.68 -10.66 21.20
N GLY A 128 -13.67 -9.82 20.86
CA GLY A 128 -14.72 -9.41 21.79
C GLY A 128 -15.54 -10.59 22.30
N ALA A 129 -15.90 -11.53 21.43
CA ALA A 129 -16.67 -12.72 21.78
C ALA A 129 -15.90 -13.64 22.74
N VAL A 130 -14.63 -13.92 22.48
CA VAL A 130 -13.78 -14.72 23.38
C VAL A 130 -13.66 -14.04 24.74
N SER A 131 -13.49 -12.71 24.77
CA SER A 131 -13.46 -11.95 26.02
C SER A 131 -14.79 -12.05 26.80
N MET A 132 -15.93 -11.91 26.12
CA MET A 132 -17.26 -12.02 26.74
C MET A 132 -17.51 -13.43 27.30
N VAL A 133 -17.16 -14.48 26.56
CA VAL A 133 -17.32 -15.87 27.01
C VAL A 133 -16.44 -16.16 28.22
N LYS A 134 -15.19 -15.70 28.21
CA LYS A 134 -14.28 -15.85 29.35
C LYS A 134 -14.85 -15.25 30.62
N MET A 135 -15.30 -13.99 30.56
CA MET A 135 -15.90 -13.30 31.72
C MET A 135 -17.17 -14.01 32.22
N ALA A 136 -18.00 -14.54 31.32
CA ALA A 136 -19.22 -15.25 31.71
C ALA A 136 -18.91 -16.56 32.45
N LEU A 137 -17.93 -17.34 31.98
CA LEU A 137 -17.53 -18.59 32.62
C LEU A 137 -16.89 -18.37 33.99
N GLU A 138 -15.99 -17.39 34.10
CA GLU A 138 -15.36 -17.02 35.37
C GLU A 138 -16.43 -16.65 36.41
N ARG A 139 -17.43 -15.86 36.00
CA ARG A 139 -18.51 -15.45 36.90
C ARG A 139 -19.42 -16.61 37.34
N ILE A 140 -19.71 -17.57 36.46
CA ILE A 140 -20.51 -18.75 36.80
C ILE A 140 -19.77 -19.63 37.82
N GLU A 141 -18.45 -19.75 37.66
CA GLU A 141 -17.57 -20.50 38.56
C GLU A 141 -17.45 -19.79 39.93
N ASP A 142 -17.29 -18.47 39.95
CA ASP A 142 -17.24 -17.66 41.17
C ASP A 142 -18.55 -17.66 41.97
N GLU A 143 -19.70 -17.55 41.27
CA GLU A 143 -21.03 -17.60 41.89
C GLU A 143 -21.46 -19.05 42.24
N ASN A 144 -20.63 -20.04 41.91
CA ASN A 144 -20.83 -21.46 42.18
C ASN A 144 -22.21 -21.97 41.71
N ILE A 145 -22.69 -21.43 40.59
CA ILE A 145 -24.04 -21.68 40.07
C ILE A 145 -24.18 -23.13 39.59
N ILE A 146 -23.15 -23.65 38.91
CA ILE A 146 -23.09 -24.99 38.31
C ILE A 146 -21.64 -25.51 38.33
N GLU A 147 -21.43 -26.79 38.69
CA GLU A 147 -20.16 -27.48 38.44
C GLU A 147 -20.03 -27.86 36.96
N MET A 148 -18.97 -27.37 36.30
CA MET A 148 -18.70 -27.66 34.90
C MET A 148 -17.45 -28.53 34.77
N ASP A 149 -17.60 -29.72 34.18
CA ASP A 149 -16.48 -30.51 33.69
C ASP A 149 -15.85 -29.86 32.44
N SER A 150 -14.65 -30.31 32.04
CA SER A 150 -13.92 -29.76 30.89
C SER A 150 -14.71 -29.84 29.60
N ASP A 151 -15.50 -30.92 29.42
CA ASP A 151 -16.24 -31.19 28.19
C ASP A 151 -17.46 -30.26 28.09
N LYS A 152 -18.16 -29.98 29.20
CA LYS A 152 -19.25 -29.00 29.30
C LYS A 152 -18.73 -27.58 29.11
N LYS A 153 -17.56 -27.23 29.67
CA LYS A 153 -16.93 -25.93 29.42
C LYS A 153 -16.65 -25.76 27.92
N ALA A 154 -16.05 -26.76 27.25
CA ALA A 154 -15.79 -26.71 25.81
C ALA A 154 -17.07 -26.59 24.97
N ALA A 155 -18.11 -27.37 25.30
CA ALA A 155 -19.40 -27.30 24.61
C ALA A 155 -20.07 -25.93 24.77
N MET A 156 -20.01 -25.35 25.96
CA MET A 156 -20.60 -24.04 26.25
C MET A 156 -19.84 -22.90 25.56
N VAL A 157 -18.50 -22.94 25.55
CA VAL A 157 -17.66 -22.01 24.78
C VAL A 157 -18.03 -22.05 23.30
N SER A 158 -18.11 -23.25 22.71
CA SER A 158 -18.46 -23.43 21.30
C SER A 158 -19.84 -22.83 20.98
N ASN A 159 -20.86 -23.17 21.77
CA ASN A 159 -22.22 -22.67 21.57
C ASN A 159 -22.30 -21.14 21.72
N LEU A 160 -21.63 -20.56 22.72
CA LEU A 160 -21.62 -19.12 22.92
C LEU A 160 -20.85 -18.39 21.82
N LEU A 161 -19.71 -18.92 21.37
CA LEU A 161 -18.96 -18.33 20.26
C LEU A 161 -19.77 -18.36 18.97
N VAL A 162 -20.48 -19.45 18.68
CA VAL A 162 -21.36 -19.52 17.51
C VAL A 162 -22.47 -18.47 17.61
N VAL A 163 -23.08 -18.28 18.78
CA VAL A 163 -24.15 -17.28 18.96
C VAL A 163 -23.63 -15.84 18.87
N LEU A 164 -22.44 -15.56 19.42
CA LEU A 164 -21.85 -14.22 19.46
C LEU A 164 -21.20 -13.80 18.13
N CYS A 165 -20.67 -14.76 17.38
CA CYS A 165 -19.97 -14.50 16.11
C CYS A 165 -20.84 -14.77 14.87
N ALA A 166 -22.06 -15.31 15.03
CA ALA A 166 -22.97 -15.52 13.91
C ALA A 166 -23.43 -14.17 13.32
N ASP A 167 -23.48 -14.10 11.99
CA ASP A 167 -24.00 -12.93 11.27
C ASP A 167 -25.52 -12.80 11.39
N GLU A 168 -26.23 -13.90 11.70
CA GLU A 168 -27.67 -13.94 11.92
C GLU A 168 -28.02 -14.28 13.36
N SER A 169 -29.17 -13.77 13.81
CA SER A 169 -29.69 -14.02 15.16
C SER A 169 -30.04 -15.49 15.34
N ALA A 170 -29.49 -16.13 16.37
CA ALA A 170 -29.83 -17.50 16.71
C ALA A 170 -31.35 -17.64 16.96
N GLN A 171 -31.98 -18.59 16.27
CA GLN A 171 -33.40 -18.88 16.45
C GLN A 171 -33.58 -19.79 17.69
N PRO A 172 -34.34 -19.35 18.72
CA PRO A 172 -34.53 -20.15 19.91
C PRO A 172 -35.43 -21.36 19.59
N VAL A 173 -34.89 -22.57 19.72
CA VAL A 173 -35.69 -23.79 19.68
C VAL A 173 -36.19 -24.07 21.09
N LEU A 174 -37.45 -23.77 21.37
CA LEU A 174 -38.08 -24.18 22.63
C LEU A 174 -38.36 -25.68 22.59
N ASN A 175 -37.63 -26.45 23.39
CA ASN A 175 -37.95 -27.85 23.63
C ASN A 175 -39.08 -27.95 24.66
N THR A 176 -40.30 -28.23 24.20
CA THR A 176 -41.47 -28.47 25.07
C THR A 176 -41.64 -29.95 25.44
N GLY A 177 -40.64 -30.79 25.20
CA GLY A 177 -40.63 -32.20 25.62
C GLY A 177 -40.45 -32.29 27.13
N THR A 178 -41.35 -33.02 27.79
CA THR A 178 -41.31 -33.27 29.24
C THR A 178 -39.97 -33.90 29.62
N LEU A 179 -39.18 -33.21 30.44
CA LEU A 179 -37.82 -33.57 30.88
C LEU A 179 -37.72 -34.84 31.74
N TYR A 180 -38.81 -35.59 31.90
CA TYR A 180 -38.88 -36.82 32.66
C TYR A 180 -39.76 -37.85 31.92
N GLN A 181 -39.11 -38.84 31.31
CA GLN A 181 -39.62 -40.21 31.24
C GLN A 181 -38.43 -41.18 31.28
#